data_AF-A0A355S3M4-F1
#
_entry.id   AF-A0A355S3M4-F1
#
_cell.length_a   1.000
_cell.length_b   1.000
_cell.length_c   1.000
_cell.angle_alpha   90.00
_cell.angle_beta   90.00
_cell.angle_gamma   90.00
#
_symmetry.space_group_name_H-M   'P 1'
#
loop_
_entity.id
_entity.type
_entity.pdbx_description
1 polymer ?
#
loop_
_entity_poly.entity_id
_entity_poly.type
_entity_poly.pdbx_seq_one_letter_code
_entity_poly.pdbx_strand_id
1 'polypeptide(L)'
;RERIETSMGIATVSIVEHNEELISISRDIISKLDLSYNINIQFKYSESGRPMLMEVNPRVSGSLVANLGAGVNMLELSLKIAYGMPIGCIKVDWGTKMMRYLSQIFIK
;
A
#
# COMPACT_ATOMS: atom_id res chain seq x y z
N ARG A 1 3.48 0.54 4.66
CA ARG A 1 2.40 1.49 5.04
C ARG A 1 1.85 1.07 6.39
N GLU A 2 1.98 1.90 7.40
CA GLU A 2 1.33 1.71 8.69
C GLU A 2 -0.01 2.46 8.72
N ARG A 3 -1.04 1.87 9.33
CA ARG A 3 -2.33 2.52 9.58
C ARG A 3 -2.29 3.10 10.99
N ILE A 4 -2.28 4.42 11.09
CA ILE A 4 -2.26 5.12 12.38
C ILE A 4 -3.69 5.27 12.92
N GLU A 5 -4.62 5.64 12.04
CA GLU A 5 -6.03 5.76 12.38
C GLU A 5 -6.89 5.07 11.32
N THR A 6 -7.96 4.44 11.78
CA THR A 6 -8.93 3.77 10.93
C THR A 6 -10.35 4.17 11.31
N SER A 7 -11.19 4.40 10.30
CA SER A 7 -12.63 4.62 10.46
C SER A 7 -13.38 3.77 9.45
N MET A 8 -14.45 3.09 9.87
CA MET A 8 -15.29 2.23 9.02
C MET A 8 -14.48 1.21 8.18
N GLY A 9 -13.40 0.66 8.76
CA GLY A 9 -12.53 -0.31 8.08
C GLY A 9 -11.53 0.29 7.08
N ILE A 10 -11.46 1.62 6.95
CA ILE A 10 -10.56 2.32 6.04
C ILE A 10 -9.54 3.13 6.85
N ALA A 11 -8.28 3.13 6.41
CA ALA A 11 -7.26 4.01 6.99
C ALA A 11 -7.58 5.48 6.68
N THR A 12 -7.84 6.26 7.72
CA THR A 12 -8.02 7.73 7.67
C THR A 12 -6.69 8.44 7.78
N VAL A 13 -5.76 7.89 8.55
CA VAL A 13 -4.38 8.36 8.67
C VAL A 13 -3.42 7.19 8.47
N SER A 14 -2.45 7.35 7.59
CA SER A 14 -1.40 6.36 7.36
C SER A 14 -0.05 7.01 7.09
N ILE A 15 1.02 6.31 7.42
CA ILE A 15 2.39 6.71 7.10
C ILE A 15 3.04 5.67 6.18
N VAL A 16 3.77 6.15 5.17
CA VAL A 16 4.55 5.30 4.26
C VAL A 16 5.92 5.08 4.87
N GLU A 17 6.03 4.02 5.68
CA GLU A 17 7.29 3.66 6.34
C GLU A 17 8.11 2.66 5.55
N HIS A 18 9.43 2.83 5.70
CA HIS A 18 10.42 1.88 5.23
C HIS A 18 10.65 0.80 6.29
N ASN A 19 9.97 -0.33 6.14
CA ASN A 19 10.09 -1.48 7.02
C ASN A 19 10.68 -2.67 6.24
N GLU A 20 11.99 -2.90 6.40
CA GLU A 20 12.73 -3.93 5.66
C GLU A 20 12.24 -5.35 5.96
N GLU A 21 11.82 -5.62 7.19
CA GLU A 21 11.26 -6.93 7.58
C GLU A 21 9.99 -7.23 6.76
N LEU A 22 9.02 -6.32 6.76
CA LEU A 22 7.78 -6.49 6.02
C LEU A 22 8.00 -6.49 4.50
N ILE A 23 8.95 -5.70 3.99
CA ILE A 23 9.31 -5.70 2.57
C ILE A 23 9.87 -7.07 2.18
N SER A 24 10.79 -7.63 2.97
CA SER A 24 11.39 -8.94 2.73
C SER A 24 10.33 -10.05 2.73
N ILE A 25 9.48 -10.09 3.77
CA ILE A 25 8.38 -11.07 3.87
C ILE A 25 7.41 -10.93 2.69
N SER A 26 7.07 -9.70 2.31
CA SER A 26 6.18 -9.45 1.17
C SER A 26 6.76 -9.96 -0.15
N ARG A 27 8.06 -9.76 -0.39
CA ARG A 27 8.75 -10.28 -1.59
C ARG A 27 8.71 -11.80 -1.66
N ASP A 28 8.96 -12.47 -0.53
CA ASP A 28 8.91 -13.94 -0.44
C ASP A 28 7.50 -14.48 -0.74
N ILE A 29 6.46 -13.87 -0.15
CA ILE A 29 5.05 -14.24 -0.42
C ILE A 29 4.70 -14.04 -1.90
N ILE A 30 5.05 -12.88 -2.48
CA ILE A 30 4.76 -12.58 -3.89
C ILE A 30 5.43 -13.60 -4.81
N SER A 31 6.69 -13.94 -4.55
CA SER A 31 7.43 -14.92 -5.36
C SER A 31 6.84 -16.34 -5.25
N LYS A 32 6.45 -16.77 -4.05
CA LYS A 32 5.90 -18.13 -3.82
C LYS A 32 4.51 -18.31 -4.41
N LEU A 33 3.72 -17.24 -4.47
CA LEU A 33 2.35 -17.25 -5.00
C LEU A 33 2.28 -16.83 -6.47
N ASP A 34 3.41 -16.52 -7.11
CA ASP A 34 3.51 -16.06 -8.49
C ASP A 34 2.55 -14.88 -8.80
N LEU A 35 2.52 -13.90 -7.89
CA LEU A 35 1.61 -12.76 -7.98
C LEU A 35 2.25 -11.60 -8.75
N SER A 36 1.46 -10.93 -9.58
CA SER A 36 1.89 -9.79 -10.40
C SER A 36 0.97 -8.58 -10.24
N TYR A 37 1.47 -7.40 -10.60
CA TYR A 37 0.76 -6.10 -10.52
C TYR A 37 0.45 -5.64 -9.08
N ASN A 38 -0.74 -5.07 -8.85
CA ASN A 38 -1.13 -4.49 -7.57
C ASN A 38 -1.54 -5.56 -6.57
N ILE A 39 -0.67 -5.83 -5.61
CA ILE A 39 -0.93 -6.75 -4.49
C ILE A 39 -0.94 -5.96 -3.18
N ASN A 40 -2.02 -6.11 -2.41
CA ASN A 40 -2.14 -5.54 -1.08
C ASN A 40 -2.02 -6.64 -0.02
N ILE A 41 -0.86 -6.69 0.62
CA ILE A 41 -0.56 -7.61 1.72
C ILE A 41 -0.71 -6.85 3.03
N GLN A 42 -1.44 -7.45 3.99
CA GLN A 42 -1.67 -6.84 5.29
C GLN A 42 -1.10 -7.72 6.40
N PHE A 43 -0.43 -7.06 7.33
CA PHE A 43 0.17 -7.67 8.49
C PHE A 43 -0.35 -7.00 9.75
N LYS A 44 -0.33 -7.73 10.85
CA LYS A 44 -0.50 -7.20 12.21
C LYS A 44 0.62 -7.72 13.08
N TYR A 45 1.27 -6.85 13.84
CA TYR A 45 2.26 -7.28 14.82
C TYR A 45 1.55 -7.96 16.01
N SER A 46 2.06 -9.13 16.40
CA SER A 46 1.68 -9.82 17.63
C SER A 46 2.22 -9.09 18.86
N GLU A 47 1.74 -9.46 20.05
CA GLU A 47 2.27 -8.94 21.32
C GLU A 47 3.78 -9.17 21.49
N SER A 48 4.30 -10.25 20.91
CA SER A 48 5.73 -10.57 20.88
C SER A 48 6.55 -9.77 19.87
N GLY A 49 5.95 -8.79 19.17
CA GLY A 49 6.62 -7.99 18.16
C GLY A 49 6.89 -8.72 16.84
N ARG A 50 6.25 -9.87 16.60
CA ARG A 50 6.37 -10.61 15.33
C ARG A 50 5.27 -10.23 14.34
N PRO A 51 5.58 -9.97 13.06
CA PRO A 51 4.58 -9.69 12.05
C PRO A 51 3.78 -10.94 11.71
N MET A 52 2.45 -10.85 11.77
CA MET A 52 1.52 -11.92 11.43
C MET A 52 0.80 -11.54 10.13
N LEU A 53 0.85 -12.41 9.13
CA LEU A 53 0.11 -12.23 7.88
C LEU A 53 -1.40 -12.33 8.17
N MET A 54 -2.14 -11.28 7.79
CA MET A 54 -3.60 -11.22 7.94
C MET A 54 -4.31 -11.59 6.64
N GLU A 55 -3.92 -10.96 5.54
CA GLU A 55 -4.55 -11.18 4.24
C GLU A 55 -3.61 -10.82 3.07
N VAL A 56 -3.82 -11.49 1.94
CA VAL A 56 -3.20 -11.20 0.64
C VAL A 56 -4.32 -10.90 -0.35
N ASN A 57 -4.39 -9.66 -0.83
CA ASN A 57 -5.40 -9.23 -1.78
C ASN A 57 -4.75 -8.87 -3.12
N PRO A 58 -4.85 -9.72 -4.16
CA PRO A 58 -4.31 -9.42 -5.49
C PRO A 58 -5.22 -8.45 -6.27
N ARG A 59 -5.44 -7.28 -5.70
CA ARG A 59 -6.26 -6.21 -6.26
C ARG A 59 -5.80 -4.84 -5.76
N VAL A 60 -6.28 -3.80 -6.44
CA VAL A 60 -6.15 -2.42 -5.97
C VAL A 60 -6.77 -2.26 -4.58
N SER A 61 -6.04 -1.60 -3.69
CA SER A 61 -6.48 -1.27 -2.33
C SER A 61 -6.94 0.19 -2.25
N GLY A 62 -7.95 0.46 -1.42
CA GLY A 62 -8.34 1.84 -1.11
C GLY A 62 -7.23 2.66 -0.46
N SER A 63 -6.25 2.02 0.19
CA SER A 63 -5.07 2.68 0.79
C SER A 63 -3.97 3.05 -0.21
N LEU A 64 -4.14 2.74 -1.50
CA LEU A 64 -3.15 3.03 -2.54
C LEU A 64 -2.90 4.53 -2.72
N VAL A 65 -3.85 5.39 -2.34
CA VAL A 65 -3.67 6.86 -2.31
C VAL A 65 -2.48 7.29 -1.45
N ALA A 66 -2.13 6.54 -0.40
CA ALA A 66 -0.95 6.84 0.41
C ALA A 66 0.35 6.65 -0.40
N ASN A 67 0.40 5.65 -1.29
CA ASN A 67 1.55 5.43 -2.16
C ASN A 67 1.70 6.57 -3.17
N LEU A 68 0.57 7.04 -3.72
CA LEU A 68 0.57 8.18 -4.65
C LEU A 68 1.15 9.43 -3.98
N GLY A 69 0.73 9.71 -2.73
CA GLY A 69 1.29 10.81 -1.95
C GLY A 69 2.79 10.68 -1.71
N ALA A 70 3.32 9.45 -1.60
CA ALA A 70 4.75 9.17 -1.45
C ALA A 70 5.52 9.10 -2.78
N GLY A 71 4.95 9.62 -3.87
CA GLY A 71 5.59 9.68 -5.18
C GLY A 71 5.41 8.42 -6.05
N VAL A 72 4.64 7.43 -5.60
CA VAL A 72 4.49 6.14 -6.30
C VAL A 72 3.08 5.94 -6.84
N ASN A 73 2.89 6.24 -8.13
CA ASN A 73 1.64 5.97 -8.83
C ASN A 73 1.51 4.49 -9.24
N MET A 74 1.07 3.67 -8.30
CA MET A 74 0.94 2.21 -8.49
C MET A 74 -0.03 1.80 -9.62
N LEU A 75 -1.06 2.62 -9.91
CA LEU A 75 -1.99 2.35 -11.00
C LEU A 75 -1.30 2.53 -12.36
N GLU A 76 -0.62 3.66 -12.53
CA GLU A 76 0.18 3.94 -13.73
C GLU A 76 1.28 2.89 -13.94
N LEU A 77 1.99 2.51 -12.87
CA LEU A 77 3.01 1.46 -12.94
C LEU A 77 2.44 0.12 -13.41
N SER A 78 1.25 -0.25 -12.93
CA SER A 78 0.59 -1.50 -13.36
C SER A 78 0.19 -1.46 -14.83
N LEU A 79 -0.30 -0.32 -15.32
CA LEU A 79 -0.59 -0.14 -16.75
C LEU A 79 0.69 -0.21 -17.58
N LYS A 80 1.77 0.47 -17.17
CA LYS A 80 3.06 0.41 -17.86
C LYS A 80 3.55 -1.03 -18.00
N ILE A 81 3.49 -1.81 -16.93
CA ILE A 81 3.84 -3.24 -16.97
C ILE A 81 2.94 -4.00 -17.95
N ALA A 82 1.62 -3.79 -17.90
CA ALA A 82 0.66 -4.49 -18.76
C ALA A 82 0.87 -4.20 -20.26
N TYR A 83 1.33 -3.00 -20.59
CA TYR A 83 1.65 -2.60 -21.97
C TYR A 83 3.12 -2.83 -22.36
N GLY A 84 3.92 -3.49 -21.53
CA GLY A 84 5.34 -3.73 -21.80
C GLY A 84 6.18 -2.45 -21.85
N MET A 85 5.72 -1.38 -21.20
CA MET A 85 6.42 -0.10 -21.14
C MET A 85 7.47 -0.10 -20.03
N PRO A 86 8.57 0.66 -20.19
CA PRO A 86 9.57 0.78 -19.14
C PRO A 86 9.00 1.47 -17.89
N ILE A 87 9.21 0.85 -16.74
CA ILE A 87 9.06 1.47 -15.43
C ILE A 87 10.41 2.12 -15.09
N GLY A 88 10.47 3.46 -15.11
CA GLY A 88 11.71 4.18 -14.78
C GLY A 88 12.16 3.96 -13.33
N CYS A 89 13.11 4.76 -12.86
CA CYS A 89 13.49 4.73 -11.45
C CYS A 89 12.29 5.11 -10.57
N ILE A 90 11.94 4.26 -9.60
CA ILE A 90 10.90 4.52 -8.62
C ILE A 90 11.57 5.06 -7.36
N LYS A 91 11.31 6.34 -7.05
CA LYS A 91 11.70 6.95 -5.79
C LYS A 91 10.49 6.95 -4.87
N VAL A 92 10.66 6.44 -3.64
CA VAL A 92 9.63 6.48 -2.60
C VAL A 92 10.01 7.52 -1.58
N ASP A 93 9.12 8.49 -1.33
CA ASP A 93 9.30 9.49 -0.29
C ASP A 93 8.81 8.91 1.05
N TRP A 94 9.68 8.13 1.69
CA TRP A 94 9.43 7.53 3.00
C TRP A 94 9.14 8.58 4.07
N GLY A 95 8.27 8.24 5.04
CA GLY A 95 7.78 9.17 6.06
C GLY A 95 6.59 10.01 5.60
N THR A 96 6.19 9.92 4.32
CA THR A 96 4.98 10.60 3.84
C THR A 96 3.75 10.17 4.64
N LYS A 97 3.04 11.16 5.19
CA LYS A 97 1.79 10.98 5.91
C LYS A 97 0.60 11.31 5.01
N MET A 98 -0.31 10.36 4.86
CA MET A 98 -1.59 10.54 4.19
C MET A 98 -2.68 10.73 5.24
N MET A 99 -3.48 11.79 5.08
CA MET A 99 -4.64 12.07 5.91
C MET A 99 -5.84 12.29 5.00
N ARG A 100 -6.93 11.55 5.25
CA ARG A 100 -8.19 11.74 4.52
C ARG A 100 -8.98 12.87 5.15
N TYR A 101 -9.40 13.82 4.32
CA TYR A 101 -10.37 14.84 4.68
C TYR A 101 -11.65 14.58 3.88
N LEU A 102 -12.71 14.15 4.57
CA LEU A 102 -14.02 13.90 3.98
C LEU A 102 -14.92 15.13 4.25
N SER A 103 -15.53 15.65 3.19
CA SER A 103 -16.44 16.81 3.25
C SER A 103 -17.77 16.46 2.60
N GLN A 104 -18.84 17.16 2.98
CA GLN A 104 -20.20 16.98 2.45
C GLN A 104 -20.48 17.97 1.32
N ILE A 105 -21.12 17.48 0.26
CA ILE A 105 -21.65 18.32 -0.81
C ILE A 105 -23.18 18.29 -0.69
N PHE A 106 -23.82 19.47 -0.65
CA PHE A 106 -25.27 19.62 -0.63
C PHE A 106 -25.72 20.14 -2.00
N ILE A 107 -26.66 19.43 -2.63
CA ILE A 107 -27.26 19.80 -3.93
C ILE A 107 -28.75 20.02 -3.69
N LYS A 108 -29.32 21.08 -4.26
CA LYS A 108 -30.76 21.39 -4.25
C LYS A 108 -31.37 21.07 -5.59
#